data_AF-A0A645EXZ4-F1
#
_entry.id   AF-A0A645EXZ4-F1
#
_cell.length_a   1.000
_cell.length_b   1.000
_cell.length_c   1.000
_cell.angle_alpha   90.00
_cell.angle_beta   90.00
_cell.angle_gamma   90.00
#
_symmetry.space_group_name_H-M   'P 1'
#
loop_
_entity.id
_entity.type
_entity.pdbx_description
1 polymer ?
#
loop_
_entity_poly.entity_id
_entity_poly.type
_entity_poly.pdbx_seq_one_letter_code
_entity_poly.pdbx_strand_id
1 'polypeptide(L)'
;MRAVANSSRCHQIALYTGNDDNIVHDLLDVFSFETPYGLRSVRFTGGLLGHWCIWTKIAVKLHEKLINAVNEGHIDASVFHLAAAVTDMNAAVFDPQHAFKGCIPGIHEVLRRQGIFKNRYCLDVHEDLSPGQSEELDRVITSYPQLIDDDFITEHLPIWKIDL
;
A
#
# COMPACT_ATOMS: atom_id res chain seq x y z
N MET A 1 4.76 -13.44 -13.16
CA MET A 1 3.79 -14.54 -12.94
C MET A 1 4.06 -15.78 -13.79
N ARG A 2 3.89 -15.75 -15.12
CA ARG A 2 4.04 -16.95 -15.99
C ARG A 2 5.39 -17.68 -15.84
N ALA A 3 6.50 -16.93 -15.72
CA ALA A 3 7.82 -17.50 -15.50
C ALA A 3 7.90 -18.31 -14.19
N VAL A 4 7.28 -17.82 -13.11
CA VAL A 4 7.23 -18.53 -11.83
C VAL A 4 6.36 -19.78 -11.92
N ALA A 5 5.21 -19.72 -12.60
CA ALA A 5 4.36 -20.89 -12.82
C ALA A 5 5.09 -22.02 -13.59
N ASN A 6 5.94 -21.65 -14.56
CA ASN A 6 6.75 -22.58 -15.34
C ASN A 6 7.98 -23.12 -14.59
N SER A 7 8.32 -22.57 -13.43
CA SER A 7 9.43 -23.08 -12.61
C SER A 7 9.04 -24.39 -11.92
N SER A 8 9.94 -25.38 -11.92
CA SER A 8 9.77 -26.58 -11.07
C SER A 8 9.68 -26.25 -9.58
N ARG A 9 10.15 -25.06 -9.18
CA ARG A 9 10.12 -24.53 -7.81
C ARG A 9 8.95 -23.58 -7.55
N CYS A 10 7.88 -23.59 -8.37
CA CYS A 10 6.79 -22.60 -8.26
C CYS A 10 6.24 -22.43 -6.83
N HIS A 11 6.07 -23.52 -6.07
CA HIS A 11 5.56 -23.50 -4.70
C HIS A 11 6.60 -23.10 -3.63
N GLN A 12 7.85 -22.88 -4.02
CA GLN A 12 8.94 -22.40 -3.14
C GLN A 12 9.26 -20.92 -3.38
N ILE A 13 8.52 -20.26 -4.26
CA ILE A 13 8.75 -18.87 -4.65
C ILE A 13 7.57 -18.05 -4.14
N ALA A 14 7.84 -17.19 -3.15
CA ALA A 14 6.87 -16.19 -2.72
C ALA A 14 6.90 -15.00 -3.68
N LEU A 15 5.71 -14.48 -4.00
CA LEU A 15 5.53 -13.37 -4.92
C LEU A 15 5.04 -12.16 -4.15
N TYR A 16 5.74 -11.04 -4.28
CA TYR A 16 5.40 -9.78 -3.64
C TYR A 16 5.16 -8.75 -4.74
N THR A 17 4.02 -8.03 -4.67
CA THR A 17 3.77 -6.91 -5.58
C THR A 17 4.57 -5.69 -5.15
N GLY A 18 5.06 -4.93 -6.12
CA GLY A 18 5.62 -3.60 -5.90
C GLY A 18 4.72 -2.51 -6.49
N ASN A 19 3.45 -2.84 -6.80
CA ASN A 19 2.55 -1.92 -7.46
C ASN A 19 1.56 -1.27 -6.48
N ASP A 20 1.90 -0.07 -6.06
CA ASP A 20 1.20 0.72 -5.05
C ASP A 20 -0.20 1.19 -5.46
N ASP A 21 -0.46 1.38 -6.76
CA ASP A 21 -1.75 1.83 -7.28
C ASP A 21 -2.77 0.68 -7.47
N ASN A 22 -2.29 -0.58 -7.45
CA ASN A 22 -3.07 -1.79 -7.76
C ASN A 22 -3.04 -2.85 -6.64
N ILE A 23 -2.63 -2.46 -5.43
CA ILE A 23 -2.39 -3.35 -4.27
C ILE A 23 -3.55 -4.34 -4.06
N VAL A 24 -4.79 -3.83 -4.06
CA VAL A 24 -5.99 -4.62 -3.75
C VAL A 24 -6.21 -5.69 -4.82
N HIS A 25 -6.11 -5.33 -6.10
CA HIS A 25 -6.31 -6.27 -7.20
C HIS A 25 -5.20 -7.32 -7.25
N ASP A 26 -3.94 -6.92 -7.08
CA ASP A 26 -2.80 -7.82 -7.09
C ASP A 26 -2.89 -8.90 -5.99
N LEU A 27 -3.36 -8.54 -4.80
CA LEU A 27 -3.53 -9.49 -3.69
C LEU A 27 -4.72 -10.45 -3.86
N LEU A 28 -5.72 -10.07 -4.66
CA LEU A 28 -6.90 -10.90 -4.94
C LEU A 28 -6.70 -11.83 -6.13
N ASP A 29 -5.89 -11.43 -7.10
CA ASP A 29 -5.78 -12.14 -8.37
C ASP A 29 -5.03 -13.48 -8.23
N VAL A 30 -5.54 -14.49 -8.93
CA VAL A 30 -4.98 -15.84 -8.99
C VAL A 30 -4.69 -16.18 -10.44
N PHE A 31 -3.43 -16.05 -10.82
CA PHE A 31 -2.98 -16.22 -12.18
C PHE A 31 -2.76 -17.70 -12.50
N SER A 32 -3.59 -18.25 -13.38
CA SER A 32 -3.52 -19.65 -13.79
C SER A 32 -2.94 -19.79 -15.20
N PHE A 33 -2.00 -20.72 -15.37
CA PHE A 33 -1.31 -20.95 -16.63
C PHE A 33 -1.18 -22.44 -16.93
N GLU A 34 -1.37 -22.81 -18.19
CA GLU A 34 -0.89 -24.10 -18.70
C GLU A 34 0.65 -24.12 -18.69
N THR A 35 1.22 -25.17 -18.12
CA THR A 35 2.68 -25.36 -18.01
C THR A 35 3.05 -26.80 -18.38
N PRO A 36 4.34 -27.11 -18.61
CA PRO A 36 4.79 -28.50 -18.79
C PRO A 36 4.47 -29.44 -17.60
N TYR A 37 4.11 -28.88 -16.44
CA TYR A 37 3.74 -29.61 -15.23
C TYR A 37 2.21 -29.61 -14.99
N GLY A 38 1.41 -29.25 -16.00
CA GLY A 38 -0.04 -29.09 -15.91
C GLY A 38 -0.50 -27.67 -15.60
N LEU A 39 -1.80 -27.49 -15.34
CA LEU A 39 -2.39 -26.23 -14.93
C LEU A 39 -1.85 -25.82 -13.56
N ARG A 40 -1.20 -24.66 -13.50
CA ARG A 40 -0.63 -24.11 -12.26
C ARG A 40 -1.12 -22.70 -12.00
N SER A 41 -1.47 -22.45 -10.74
CA SER A 41 -1.89 -21.15 -10.25
C SER A 41 -0.81 -20.53 -9.36
N VAL A 42 -0.52 -19.25 -9.58
CA VAL A 42 0.39 -18.44 -8.76
C VAL A 42 -0.31 -17.13 -8.41
N ARG A 43 0.00 -16.58 -7.25
CA ARG A 43 -0.57 -15.31 -6.77
C ARG A 43 0.44 -14.53 -5.97
N PHE A 44 0.21 -13.24 -5.81
CA PHE A 44 0.93 -12.45 -4.82
C PHE A 44 0.51 -12.87 -3.41
N THR A 45 1.49 -12.96 -2.50
CA THR A 45 1.29 -13.30 -1.09
C THR A 45 1.55 -12.11 -0.16
N GLY A 46 1.99 -10.98 -0.71
CA GLY A 46 2.31 -9.76 0.02
C GLY A 46 2.77 -8.65 -0.93
N GLY A 47 3.35 -7.59 -0.37
CA GLY A 47 3.87 -6.46 -1.14
C GLY A 47 5.11 -5.83 -0.52
N LEU A 48 5.90 -5.17 -1.36
CA LEU A 48 7.00 -4.28 -1.01
C LEU A 48 6.64 -2.89 -1.55
N LEU A 49 5.89 -2.14 -0.74
CA LEU A 49 5.04 -1.04 -1.20
C LEU A 49 5.33 0.22 -0.40
N GLY A 50 5.44 1.36 -1.08
CA GLY A 50 5.69 2.65 -0.42
C GLY A 50 4.50 3.09 0.42
N HIS A 51 3.27 2.81 -0.03
CA HIS A 51 2.04 3.14 0.70
C HIS A 51 2.05 2.48 2.08
N TRP A 52 2.61 1.27 2.22
CA TRP A 52 2.63 0.54 3.49
C TRP A 52 3.62 1.09 4.52
N CYS A 53 4.49 2.03 4.13
CA CYS A 53 5.33 2.78 5.07
C CYS A 53 4.54 3.78 5.92
N ILE A 54 3.31 4.10 5.51
CA ILE A 54 2.32 4.90 6.24
C ILE A 54 1.05 4.06 6.41
N TRP A 55 0.25 4.39 7.42
CA TRP A 55 -0.97 3.63 7.71
C TRP A 55 -0.76 2.12 7.90
N THR A 56 0.42 1.75 8.41
CA THR A 56 0.93 0.37 8.42
C THR A 56 0.00 -0.61 9.15
N LYS A 57 -0.65 -0.20 10.24
CA LYS A 57 -1.61 -1.07 10.95
C LYS A 57 -2.82 -1.39 10.07
N ILE A 58 -3.30 -0.42 9.30
CA ILE A 58 -4.37 -0.66 8.33
C ILE A 58 -3.86 -1.52 7.18
N ALA A 59 -2.66 -1.25 6.67
CA ALA A 59 -2.06 -2.07 5.61
C ALA A 59 -1.99 -3.56 5.99
N VAL A 60 -1.59 -3.87 7.23
CA VAL A 60 -1.58 -5.26 7.75
C VAL A 60 -2.99 -5.85 7.77
N LYS A 61 -3.98 -5.13 8.32
CA LYS A 61 -5.38 -5.61 8.35
C LYS A 61 -5.95 -5.82 6.95
N LEU A 62 -5.62 -4.93 6.02
CA LEU A 62 -6.04 -5.01 4.63
C LEU A 62 -5.45 -6.25 3.97
N HIS A 63 -4.14 -6.47 4.14
CA HIS A 63 -3.45 -7.65 3.63
C HIS A 63 -4.09 -8.94 4.17
N GLU A 64 -4.29 -9.06 5.48
CA GLU A 64 -4.95 -10.22 6.10
C GLU A 64 -6.35 -10.45 5.52
N LYS A 65 -7.17 -9.39 5.43
CA LYS A 65 -8.52 -9.46 4.86
C LYS A 65 -8.53 -10.00 3.44
N LEU A 66 -7.66 -9.48 2.57
CA LEU A 66 -7.62 -9.86 1.15
C LEU A 66 -7.08 -11.28 0.96
N ILE A 67 -6.04 -11.66 1.71
CA ILE A 67 -5.50 -13.02 1.68
C ILE A 67 -6.56 -14.05 2.12
N ASN A 68 -7.30 -13.75 3.19
CA ASN A 68 -8.35 -14.62 3.69
C ASN A 68 -9.53 -14.74 2.70
N ALA A 69 -9.98 -13.62 2.12
CA ALA A 69 -11.04 -13.61 1.11
C ALA A 69 -10.75 -14.57 -0.07
N VAL A 70 -9.50 -14.58 -0.55
CA VAL A 70 -9.07 -15.51 -1.60
C VAL A 70 -9.02 -16.95 -1.09
N ASN A 71 -8.46 -17.19 0.10
CA ASN A 71 -8.32 -18.54 0.66
C ASN A 71 -9.69 -19.19 0.92
N GLU A 72 -10.67 -18.40 1.35
CA GLU A 72 -12.05 -18.84 1.62
C GLU A 72 -12.90 -18.93 0.34
N GLY A 73 -12.42 -18.39 -0.78
CA GLY A 73 -13.16 -18.35 -2.04
C GLY A 73 -14.37 -17.41 -2.01
N HIS A 74 -14.36 -16.40 -1.14
CA HIS A 74 -15.45 -15.45 -0.97
C HIS A 74 -14.93 -14.01 -1.04
N ILE A 75 -15.27 -13.31 -2.13
CA ILE A 75 -14.89 -11.92 -2.36
C ILE A 75 -16.17 -11.08 -2.44
N ASP A 76 -16.34 -10.19 -1.47
CA ASP A 76 -17.47 -9.26 -1.44
C ASP A 76 -17.27 -8.08 -2.40
N ALA A 77 -18.37 -7.56 -2.97
CA ALA A 77 -18.33 -6.45 -3.91
C ALA A 77 -17.79 -5.12 -3.32
N SER A 78 -17.78 -4.98 -1.98
CA SER A 78 -17.12 -3.84 -1.31
C SER A 78 -15.64 -3.74 -1.63
N VAL A 79 -15.01 -4.82 -2.11
CA VAL A 79 -13.60 -4.81 -2.50
C VAL A 79 -13.29 -3.85 -3.66
N PHE A 80 -14.25 -3.62 -4.56
CA PHE A 80 -14.07 -2.66 -5.65
C PHE A 80 -14.03 -1.22 -5.14
N HIS A 81 -14.83 -0.90 -4.12
CA HIS A 81 -14.80 0.40 -3.46
C HIS A 81 -13.49 0.58 -2.69
N LEU A 82 -13.03 -0.48 -2.03
CA LEU A 82 -11.75 -0.50 -1.33
C LEU A 82 -10.57 -0.28 -2.30
N ALA A 83 -10.57 -0.95 -3.45
CA ALA A 83 -9.56 -0.75 -4.48
C ALA A 83 -9.52 0.70 -4.95
N ALA A 84 -10.68 1.27 -5.32
CA ALA A 84 -10.76 2.66 -5.76
C ALA A 84 -10.28 3.65 -4.68
N ALA A 85 -10.66 3.44 -3.41
CA ALA A 85 -10.24 4.28 -2.31
C ALA A 85 -8.71 4.20 -2.08
N VAL A 86 -8.14 2.99 -2.08
CA VAL A 86 -6.67 2.81 -1.93
C VAL A 86 -5.91 3.46 -3.08
N THR A 87 -6.39 3.32 -4.33
CA THR A 87 -5.78 3.98 -5.50
C THR A 87 -5.86 5.51 -5.40
N ASP A 88 -6.99 6.07 -4.94
CA ASP A 88 -7.15 7.52 -4.73
C ASP A 88 -6.20 8.05 -3.65
N MET A 89 -6.14 7.35 -2.50
CA MET A 89 -5.16 7.65 -1.43
C MET A 89 -3.73 7.57 -1.94
N ASN A 90 -3.43 6.55 -2.75
CA ASN A 90 -2.12 6.38 -3.34
C ASN A 90 -1.74 7.55 -4.25
N ALA A 91 -2.66 8.01 -5.09
CA ALA A 91 -2.43 9.16 -5.97
C ALA A 91 -2.14 10.44 -5.18
N ALA A 92 -2.83 10.70 -4.06
CA ALA A 92 -2.53 11.86 -3.22
C ALA A 92 -1.13 11.81 -2.59
N VAL A 93 -0.67 10.61 -2.20
CA VAL A 93 0.66 10.40 -1.59
C VAL A 93 1.77 10.46 -2.64
N PHE A 94 1.63 9.75 -3.75
CA PHE A 94 2.70 9.53 -4.73
C PHE A 94 2.74 10.55 -5.85
N ASP A 95 1.73 11.40 -5.96
CA ASP A 95 1.71 12.57 -6.84
C ASP A 95 1.93 12.27 -8.34
N PRO A 96 1.19 11.31 -8.93
CA PRO A 96 1.32 10.98 -10.36
C PRO A 96 0.94 12.17 -11.27
N GLN A 97 0.06 13.08 -10.80
CA GLN A 97 -0.35 14.27 -11.55
C GLN A 97 0.80 15.23 -11.84
N HIS A 98 1.84 15.22 -10.99
CA HIS A 98 3.05 16.02 -11.20
C HIS A 98 4.28 15.13 -11.49
N ALA A 99 4.07 13.97 -12.11
CA ALA A 99 5.13 13.03 -12.48
C ALA A 99 5.96 12.53 -11.28
N PHE A 100 5.29 12.24 -10.16
CA PHE A 100 5.86 11.68 -8.94
C PHE A 100 6.88 12.57 -8.22
N LYS A 101 6.90 13.87 -8.53
CA LYS A 101 7.77 14.85 -7.84
C LYS A 101 7.53 14.89 -6.33
N GLY A 102 6.26 14.75 -5.93
CA GLY A 102 5.84 14.75 -4.54
C GLY A 102 5.93 13.41 -3.83
N CYS A 103 6.51 12.36 -4.43
CA CYS A 103 6.46 10.98 -3.93
C CYS A 103 7.02 10.81 -2.51
N ILE A 104 8.30 11.11 -2.31
CA ILE A 104 8.94 11.02 -0.99
C ILE A 104 8.40 12.07 0.00
N PRO A 105 8.27 13.37 -0.36
CA PRO A 105 7.77 14.36 0.58
C PRO A 105 6.30 14.11 0.95
N GLY A 106 5.51 13.45 0.09
CA GLY A 106 4.14 13.01 0.39
C GLY A 106 4.09 11.99 1.52
N ILE A 107 4.94 10.95 1.47
CA ILE A 107 5.11 9.99 2.58
C ILE A 107 5.56 10.71 3.85
N HIS A 108 6.60 11.55 3.74
CA HIS A 108 7.12 12.29 4.88
C HIS A 108 6.10 13.24 5.50
N GLU A 109 5.25 13.87 4.68
CA GLU A 109 4.19 14.75 5.16
C GLU A 109 3.15 13.98 5.99
N VAL A 110 2.76 12.78 5.58
CA VAL A 110 1.88 11.91 6.39
C VAL A 110 2.57 11.55 7.72
N LEU A 111 3.83 11.09 7.68
CA LEU A 111 4.60 10.78 8.89
C LEU A 111 4.79 12.00 9.82
N ARG A 112 4.91 13.21 9.24
CA ARG A 112 5.00 14.47 9.97
C ARG A 112 3.67 14.81 10.63
N ARG A 113 2.54 14.62 9.94
CA ARG A 113 1.19 14.83 10.49
C ARG A 113 0.89 13.87 11.63
N GLN A 114 1.36 12.63 11.54
CA GLN A 114 1.31 11.63 12.61
C GLN A 114 2.27 11.93 13.79
N GLY A 115 3.12 12.96 13.67
CA GLY A 115 4.10 13.34 14.70
C GLY A 115 5.34 12.46 14.80
N ILE A 116 5.48 11.45 13.92
CA ILE A 116 6.66 10.59 13.84
C ILE A 116 7.84 11.42 13.33
N PHE A 117 7.65 12.18 12.25
CA PHE A 117 8.65 13.08 11.70
C PHE A 117 8.46 14.53 12.19
N LYS A 118 9.57 15.28 12.31
CA LYS A 118 9.54 16.71 12.67
C LYS A 118 9.30 17.62 11.47
N ASN A 119 9.73 17.20 10.29
CA ASN A 119 9.63 17.91 9.03
C ASN A 119 9.51 16.90 7.89
N ARG A 120 9.29 17.39 6.66
CA ARG A 120 9.20 16.55 5.46
C ARG A 120 10.42 16.62 4.55
N TYR A 121 11.56 17.08 5.07
CA TYR A 121 12.75 17.30 4.25
C TYR A 121 13.25 16.00 3.64
N CYS A 122 13.72 16.11 2.40
CA CYS A 122 14.29 15.03 1.62
C CYS A 122 15.83 15.20 1.54
N LEU A 123 16.53 14.19 1.02
CA LEU A 123 17.97 14.28 0.79
C LEU A 123 18.29 15.31 -0.31
N ASP A 124 17.47 15.36 -1.36
CA ASP A 124 17.48 16.48 -2.30
C ASP A 124 16.74 17.66 -1.66
N VAL A 125 17.44 18.79 -1.50
CA VAL A 125 16.91 20.01 -0.90
C VAL A 125 15.85 20.71 -1.78
N HIS A 126 15.73 20.31 -3.04
CA HIS A 126 14.73 20.82 -3.98
C HIS A 126 13.48 19.95 -4.05
N GLU A 127 13.48 18.78 -3.42
CA GLU A 127 12.33 17.89 -3.36
C GLU A 127 11.39 18.33 -2.23
N ASP A 128 10.16 18.69 -2.61
CA ASP A 128 9.08 19.10 -1.71
C ASP A 128 7.73 18.70 -2.33
N LEU A 129 6.64 18.86 -1.58
CA LEU A 129 5.29 18.63 -2.07
C LEU A 129 5.02 19.48 -3.31
N SER A 130 4.34 18.87 -4.29
CA SER A 130 3.82 19.61 -5.42
C SER A 130 2.69 20.56 -5.00
N PRO A 131 2.43 21.64 -5.77
CA PRO A 131 1.29 22.52 -5.51
C PRO A 131 -0.03 21.73 -5.42
N GLY A 132 -0.79 21.92 -4.34
CA GLY A 132 -2.07 21.25 -4.12
C GLY A 132 -1.97 19.85 -3.48
N GLN A 133 -0.78 19.26 -3.36
CA GLN A 133 -0.64 17.90 -2.85
C GLN A 133 -0.99 17.80 -1.35
N SER A 134 -0.65 18.83 -0.55
CA SER A 134 -1.00 18.85 0.88
C SER A 134 -2.52 18.84 1.08
N GLU A 135 -3.25 19.55 0.24
CA GLU A 135 -4.71 19.62 0.24
C GLU A 135 -5.33 18.29 -0.22
N GLU A 136 -4.73 17.63 -1.21
CA GLU A 136 -5.14 16.28 -1.62
C GLU A 136 -4.94 15.25 -0.49
N LEU A 137 -3.84 15.35 0.26
CA LEU A 137 -3.64 14.52 1.47
C LEU A 137 -4.74 14.77 2.51
N ASP A 138 -5.12 16.03 2.76
CA ASP A 138 -6.23 16.36 3.67
C ASP A 138 -7.56 15.75 3.19
N ARG A 139 -7.81 15.83 1.88
CA ARG A 139 -9.01 15.30 1.24
C ARG A 139 -9.12 13.80 1.45
N VAL A 140 -8.07 13.02 1.15
CA VAL A 140 -8.14 11.55 1.22
C VAL A 140 -8.18 11.04 2.66
N ILE A 141 -7.46 11.68 3.59
CA ILE A 141 -7.51 11.37 5.03
C ILE A 141 -8.95 11.56 5.56
N THR A 142 -9.60 12.66 5.16
CA THR A 142 -10.99 12.94 5.56
C THR A 142 -12.00 12.02 4.88
N SER A 143 -11.75 11.65 3.62
CA SER A 143 -12.67 10.82 2.82
C SER A 143 -12.63 9.35 3.21
N TYR A 144 -11.49 8.86 3.71
CA TYR A 144 -11.26 7.45 4.03
C TYR A 144 -10.68 7.25 5.44
N PRO A 145 -11.34 7.75 6.51
CA PRO A 145 -10.83 7.66 7.88
C PRO A 145 -10.68 6.20 8.36
N GLN A 146 -11.40 5.25 7.76
CA GLN A 146 -11.27 3.82 8.04
C GLN A 146 -10.02 3.18 7.44
N LEU A 147 -9.30 3.88 6.55
CA LEU A 147 -8.12 3.39 5.85
C LEU A 147 -6.81 4.00 6.38
N ILE A 148 -6.85 4.73 7.49
CA ILE A 148 -5.69 5.32 8.15
C ILE A 148 -5.58 4.81 9.59
N ASP A 149 -4.41 4.98 10.21
CA ASP A 149 -4.16 4.64 11.61
C ASP A 149 -3.64 5.81 12.45
N ASP A 150 -3.89 7.05 12.01
CA ASP A 150 -3.35 8.26 12.62
C ASP A 150 -3.67 8.37 14.13
N ASP A 151 -4.89 7.99 14.54
CA ASP A 151 -5.29 7.97 15.96
C ASP A 151 -4.48 6.93 16.75
N PHE A 152 -4.29 5.73 16.17
CA PHE A 152 -3.49 4.68 16.80
C PHE A 152 -2.04 5.10 16.98
N ILE A 153 -1.45 5.73 15.97
CA ILE A 153 -0.10 6.28 16.06
C ILE A 153 -0.05 7.35 17.15
N THR A 154 -0.97 8.32 17.13
CA THR A 154 -1.00 9.43 18.09
C THR A 154 -1.10 8.96 19.53
N GLU A 155 -1.93 7.95 19.81
CA GLU A 155 -2.10 7.35 21.14
C GLU A 155 -0.82 6.66 21.65
N HIS A 156 -0.07 5.99 20.76
CA HIS A 156 1.08 5.15 21.15
C HIS A 156 2.43 5.87 21.03
N LEU A 157 2.50 6.96 20.27
CA LEU A 157 3.73 7.69 20.01
C LEU A 157 4.46 8.17 21.28
N PRO A 158 3.79 8.66 22.35
CA PRO A 158 4.46 9.01 23.59
C PRO A 158 5.19 7.82 24.23
N ILE A 159 4.64 6.61 24.11
CA ILE A 159 5.23 5.39 24.68
C ILE A 159 6.47 5.00 23.86
N TRP A 160 6.39 5.02 22.54
CA TRP A 160 7.52 4.66 21.66
C TRP A 160 8.69 5.64 21.74
N LYS A 161 8.41 6.91 22.03
CA LYS A 161 9.44 7.95 22.19
C LYS A 161 10.14 7.92 23.54
N ILE A 162 9.70 7.12 24.51
CA ILE A 162 10.39 7.00 25.82
C ILE A 162 11.80 6.38 25.64
N ASP A 163 12.02 5.62 24.56
CA ASP A 163 13.28 4.93 24.29
C ASP A 163 14.15 5.58 23.18
N LEU A 164 13.81 6.80 22.72
CA LEU A 164 14.55 7.58 21.69
C LEU A 164 15.16 8.88 22.25
#